data_AF-A0A5J5E2N0-F1
#
_entry.id   AF-A0A5J5E2N0-F1
#
_cell.length_a   1.000
_cell.length_b   1.000
_cell.length_c   1.000
_cell.angle_alpha   90.00
_cell.angle_beta   90.00
_cell.angle_gamma   90.00
#
_symmetry.space_group_name_H-M   'P 1'
#
loop_
_entity.id
_entity.type
_entity.pdbx_description
1 polymer ?
#
loop_
_entity_poly.entity_id
_entity_poly.type
_entity_poly.pdbx_seq_one_letter_code
_entity_poly.pdbx_strand_id
1 'polypeptide(L)'
;MSAMLLAGMLMAANSTAWRVSAAGTEDMVSYTVRPGDTLWEYAAQATPEGGDVNDTLDELMRLNHLDSVQLSVGQRIMVPSGDD
;
A
#
# COMPACT_ATOMS: atom_id res chain seq x y z
N MET A 1 -24.92 -50.65 35.86
CA MET A 1 -25.97 -49.73 35.38
C MET A 1 -25.40 -48.32 35.46
N SER A 2 -25.74 -47.46 34.49
CA SER A 2 -25.24 -46.10 34.26
C SER A 2 -23.94 -46.02 33.46
N ALA A 3 -23.79 -45.20 32.44
CA ALA A 3 -24.68 -44.60 31.44
C ALA A 3 -23.69 -44.01 30.42
N MET A 4 -23.72 -44.45 29.17
CA MET A 4 -23.12 -43.69 28.06
C MET A 4 -24.07 -42.53 27.76
N LEU A 5 -23.60 -41.29 27.66
CA LEU A 5 -24.00 -40.33 26.61
C LEU A 5 -22.99 -39.16 26.51
N LEU A 6 -22.38 -39.09 25.32
CA LEU A 6 -21.92 -37.94 24.51
C LEU A 6 -21.52 -36.59 25.16
N ALA A 7 -20.32 -36.12 24.79
CA ALA A 7 -20.15 -34.74 24.31
C ALA A 7 -18.92 -34.67 23.41
N GLY A 8 -19.15 -34.48 22.11
CA GLY A 8 -18.10 -34.08 21.19
C GLY A 8 -17.66 -32.66 21.51
N MET A 9 -16.36 -32.40 21.47
CA MET A 9 -15.85 -31.05 21.34
C MET A 9 -14.50 -31.12 20.64
N LEU A 10 -14.54 -30.80 19.34
CA LEU A 10 -13.37 -30.38 18.58
C LEU A 10 -12.74 -29.20 19.32
N MET A 11 -11.57 -29.40 19.92
CA MET A 11 -10.74 -28.25 20.29
C MET A 11 -10.19 -27.66 18.99
N ALA A 12 -10.83 -26.60 18.53
CA ALA A 12 -10.28 -25.72 17.51
C ALA A 12 -9.06 -25.01 18.10
N ALA A 13 -7.89 -25.59 17.89
CA ALA A 13 -6.64 -24.87 17.94
C ALA A 13 -6.47 -24.16 16.61
N ASN A 14 -6.71 -22.85 16.56
CA ASN A 14 -5.86 -22.04 15.71
C ASN A 14 -5.76 -20.64 16.29
N SER A 15 -4.67 -20.44 17.03
CA SER A 15 -3.81 -19.27 16.92
C SER A 15 -4.55 -17.93 16.83
N THR A 16 -4.66 -17.22 17.94
CA THR A 16 -4.57 -15.77 17.91
C THR A 16 -3.20 -15.40 17.35
N ALA A 17 -3.09 -15.49 16.02
CA ALA A 17 -2.12 -14.76 15.26
C ALA A 17 -2.38 -13.29 15.61
N TRP A 18 -1.55 -12.80 16.51
CA TRP A 18 -1.16 -11.41 16.61
C TRP A 18 -1.08 -10.87 15.19
N ARG A 19 -2.20 -10.31 14.71
CA ARG A 19 -2.21 -9.44 13.55
C ARG A 19 -1.38 -8.25 13.98
N VAL A 20 -0.07 -8.34 13.77
CA VAL A 20 0.69 -7.15 13.43
C VAL A 20 0.04 -6.68 12.15
N SER A 21 -0.91 -5.76 12.28
CA SER A 21 -1.23 -4.85 11.20
C SER A 21 0.11 -4.19 10.87
N ALA A 22 0.81 -4.73 9.87
CA ALA A 22 1.90 -4.02 9.24
C ALA A 22 1.25 -2.75 8.72
N ALA A 23 1.46 -1.64 9.44
CA ALA A 23 0.97 -0.35 9.05
C ALA A 23 1.59 -0.05 7.68
N GLY A 24 0.74 -0.01 6.65
CA GLY A 24 1.02 0.58 5.33
C GLY A 24 2.33 0.16 4.68
N THR A 25 2.49 -1.12 4.33
CA THR A 25 3.31 -1.41 3.16
C THR A 25 2.41 -1.17 1.95
N GLU A 26 2.32 0.08 1.52
CA GLU A 26 1.78 0.37 0.19
C GLU A 26 2.73 -0.32 -0.79
N ASP A 27 2.21 -1.25 -1.58
CA ASP A 27 3.01 -1.94 -2.58
C ASP A 27 3.56 -0.88 -3.56
N MET A 28 4.86 -0.94 -3.86
CA MET A 28 5.50 0.03 -4.75
C MET A 28 5.75 -0.61 -6.11
N VAL A 29 5.38 0.09 -7.18
CA VAL A 29 5.58 -0.39 -8.56
C VAL A 29 6.44 0.56 -9.37
N SER A 30 7.30 -0.03 -10.20
CA SER A 30 8.06 0.72 -11.20
C SER A 30 7.16 1.04 -12.39
N TYR A 31 6.88 2.32 -12.61
CA TYR A 31 6.10 2.83 -13.72
C TYR A 31 6.97 3.59 -14.73
N THR A 32 6.61 3.51 -16.01
CA THR A 32 7.26 4.27 -17.09
C THR A 32 6.36 5.41 -17.52
N VAL A 33 6.84 6.65 -17.32
CA VAL A 33 6.13 7.89 -17.61
C VAL A 33 5.67 7.95 -19.08
N ARG A 34 4.38 8.22 -19.27
CA ARG A 34 3.73 8.38 -20.57
C ARG A 34 3.56 9.86 -20.93
N PRO A 35 3.33 10.17 -22.22
CA PRO A 35 3.02 11.54 -22.62
C PRO A 35 1.78 12.07 -21.89
N GLY A 36 1.94 13.20 -21.19
CA GLY A 36 0.88 13.84 -20.43
C GLY A 36 0.90 13.57 -18.93
N ASP A 37 1.63 12.53 -18.49
CA ASP A 37 1.72 12.19 -17.07
C ASP A 37 2.49 13.27 -16.30
N THR A 38 2.00 13.60 -15.11
CA THR A 38 2.64 14.54 -14.18
C THR A 38 2.90 13.90 -12.82
N LEU A 39 3.97 14.31 -12.13
CA LEU A 39 4.23 13.81 -10.78
C LEU A 39 3.10 14.15 -9.81
N TRP A 40 2.43 15.28 -10.06
CA TRP A 40 1.28 15.74 -9.28
C TRP A 40 0.09 14.78 -9.34
N GLU A 41 -0.20 14.19 -10.49
CA GLU A 41 -1.30 13.20 -10.62
C GLU A 41 -1.02 11.95 -9.78
N TYR A 42 0.22 11.45 -9.78
CA TYR A 42 0.61 10.33 -8.93
C TYR A 42 0.54 10.69 -7.45
N ALA A 43 1.02 11.88 -7.07
CA ALA A 43 0.94 12.36 -5.69
C ALA A 43 -0.50 12.48 -5.23
N ALA A 44 -1.38 13.06 -6.05
CA ALA A 44 -2.79 13.21 -5.73
C ALA A 44 -3.49 11.85 -5.55
N GLN A 45 -3.15 10.86 -6.38
CA GLN A 45 -3.69 9.51 -6.29
C GLN A 45 -3.16 8.73 -5.09
N ALA A 46 -1.91 8.96 -4.71
CA ALA A 46 -1.27 8.36 -3.55
C ALA A 46 -1.65 9.03 -2.21
N THR A 47 -2.27 10.22 -2.25
CA THR A 47 -2.57 10.97 -1.02
C THR A 47 -3.83 10.43 -0.36
N PRO A 48 -3.76 9.96 0.91
CA PRO A 48 -4.93 9.48 1.63
C PRO A 48 -5.94 10.60 1.88
N GLU A 49 -7.20 10.22 2.13
CA GLU A 49 -8.26 11.20 2.42
C GLU A 49 -7.88 12.10 3.61
N GLY A 50 -7.93 13.42 3.39
CA GLY A 50 -7.53 14.41 4.39
C GLY A 50 -6.02 14.65 4.52
N GLY A 51 -5.20 13.98 3.71
CA GLY A 51 -3.77 14.25 3.58
C GLY A 51 -3.45 15.46 2.69
N ASP A 52 -2.19 15.91 2.73
CA ASP A 52 -1.68 16.96 1.86
C ASP A 52 -0.95 16.35 0.65
N VAL A 53 -1.38 16.73 -0.55
CA VAL A 53 -0.76 16.29 -1.80
C VAL A 53 0.67 16.78 -1.93
N ASN A 54 1.01 17.93 -1.35
CA ASN A 54 2.38 18.46 -1.38
C ASN A 54 3.33 17.58 -0.54
N ASP A 55 2.88 17.08 0.61
CA ASP A 55 3.70 16.19 1.44
C ASP A 55 3.97 14.87 0.70
N THR A 56 2.94 14.31 0.04
CA THR A 56 3.07 13.10 -0.80
C THR A 56 3.95 13.35 -2.02
N LEU A 57 3.86 14.53 -2.63
CA LEU A 57 4.71 14.94 -3.75
C LEU A 57 6.18 14.99 -3.34
N ASP A 58 6.48 15.61 -2.20
CA ASP A 58 7.84 15.71 -1.66
C ASP A 58 8.41 14.33 -1.31
N GLU A 59 7.58 13.43 -0.77
CA GLU A 59 7.97 12.04 -0.54
C GLU A 59 8.26 11.32 -1.86
N LEU A 60 7.38 11.43 -2.87
CA LEU A 60 7.57 10.84 -4.19
C LEU A 60 8.85 11.36 -4.87
N MET A 61 9.15 12.65 -4.73
CA MET A 61 10.39 13.24 -5.24
C MET A 61 11.61 12.63 -4.54
N ARG A 62 11.60 12.56 -3.20
CA ARG A 62 12.71 11.97 -2.43
C ARG A 62 12.92 10.50 -2.77
N LEU A 63 11.84 9.74 -2.87
CA LEU A 63 11.85 8.30 -3.18
C LEU A 63 12.42 8.02 -4.58
N ASN A 64 12.17 8.92 -5.53
CA ASN A 64 12.65 8.82 -6.91
C ASN A 64 13.95 9.58 -7.19
N HIS A 65 14.55 10.21 -6.16
CA HIS A 65 15.71 11.08 -6.30
C HIS A 65 15.52 12.18 -7.36
N LEU A 66 14.34 12.81 -7.36
CA LEU A 66 14.00 13.90 -8.29
C LEU A 66 14.33 15.26 -7.66
N ASP A 67 15.04 16.09 -8.42
CA ASP A 67 15.29 17.48 -8.05
C ASP A 67 14.15 18.43 -8.46
N SER A 68 13.21 17.96 -9.30
CA SER A 68 12.06 18.74 -9.77
C SER A 68 10.84 17.86 -10.04
N VAL A 69 9.67 18.48 -10.10
CA VAL A 69 8.38 17.82 -10.43
C VAL A 69 8.20 17.51 -11.92
N GLN A 70 9.13 17.96 -12.77
CA GLN A 70 9.06 17.68 -14.21
C GLN A 70 9.49 16.24 -14.48
N LEU A 71 8.59 15.49 -15.15
CA LEU A 71 8.86 14.14 -15.60
C LEU A 71 9.19 14.12 -17.09
N SER A 72 10.11 13.25 -17.48
CA SER A 72 10.41 12.98 -18.89
C SER A 72 9.65 11.75 -19.37
N VAL A 73 9.08 11.80 -20.57
CA VAL A 73 8.46 10.61 -21.18
C VAL A 73 9.50 9.49 -21.30
N GLY A 74 9.13 8.28 -20.89
CA GLY A 74 10.02 7.12 -20.84
C GLY A 74 10.89 7.03 -19.58
N GLN A 75 10.85 8.04 -18.70
CA GLN A 75 11.48 7.97 -17.38
C GLN A 75 10.82 6.88 -16.54
N ARG A 76 11.63 6.15 -15.79
CA ARG A 76 11.15 5.18 -14.81
C ARG A 76 11.05 5.85 -13.45
N ILE A 77 9.90 5.72 -12.81
CA ILE A 77 9.64 6.18 -11.45
C ILE A 77 8.99 5.06 -10.64
N MET A 78 9.16 5.12 -9.33
CA MET A 78 8.50 4.29 -8.34
C MET A 78 7.29 5.06 -7.80
N VAL A 79 6.14 4.44 -7.85
CA VAL A 79 4.86 4.99 -7.36
C VAL A 79 4.14 3.92 -6.53
N PRO A 80 3.27 4.30 -5.60
CA PRO A 80 2.39 3.35 -4.94
C PRO A 80 1.52 2.65 -5.98
N SER A 81 1.41 1.32 -5.92
CA SER A 81 0.28 0.64 -6.54
C SER A 81 -0.93 0.95 -5.69
N GLY A 82 -1.88 1.70 -6.24
CA GLY A 82 -3.20 1.80 -5.62
C GLY A 82 -3.75 0.39 -5.44
N ASP A 83 -4.06 0.02 -4.20
CA ASP A 83 -4.96 -1.08 -3.92
C ASP A 83 -6.30 -0.75 -4.62
N ASP A 84 -6.69 -1.56 -5.61
CA ASP A 84 -8.02 -1.47 -6.26
C ASP A 84 -9.14 -1.82 -5.26
#